data_AF-Q2CB91-F1
#
_entry.id   AF-Q2CB91-F1
#
_cell.length_a   1.000
_cell.length_b   1.000
_cell.length_c   1.000
_cell.angle_alpha   90.00
_cell.angle_beta   90.00
_cell.angle_gamma   90.00
#
_symmetry.space_group_name_H-M   'P 1'
#
loop_
_entity.id
_entity.type
_entity.pdbx_description
1 polymer ?
#
loop_
_entity_poly.entity_id
_entity_poly.type
_entity_poly.pdbx_seq_one_letter_code
_entity_poly.pdbx_strand_id
1 'polypeptide(L)'
;MIHVFRPLGPGQVRGVSQLAPVLSTLSEYDQASDALLVGLKVAAMHAGFIVDANGTGGGVYDGHPTEGGITEVGLEPGAMYRLGLGEDVRFNTPDQAKDSAALLKTMRQQIAAGLGVPTHLLDGDLSDANYSSLRAGLLPFRAKVEQFVYHTLVPQFLDPTFRRFVTDEYLAGRLNITNLAPALTAEWLPPRHAQVDPQKDMAAAEAALRLGLTSRRQAVGQMGWNVAELDAENRSRPCP
;
A
#
# COMPACT_ATOMS: atom_id res chain seq x y z
N MET A 1 28.07 6.77 9.23
CA MET A 1 27.01 5.81 8.87
C MET A 1 25.90 5.93 9.90
N ILE A 2 24.65 6.14 9.47
CA ILE A 2 23.47 6.21 10.34
C ILE A 2 22.63 4.97 10.09
N HIS A 3 22.31 4.22 11.15
CA HIS A 3 21.43 3.06 11.10
C HIS A 3 20.09 3.42 11.73
N VAL A 4 19.05 3.55 10.90
CA VAL A 4 17.71 3.96 11.31
C VAL A 4 16.81 2.74 11.42
N PHE A 5 16.17 2.55 12.57
CA PHE A 5 15.15 1.53 12.73
C PHE A 5 14.16 1.88 13.84
N ARG A 6 12.93 1.37 13.75
CA ARG A 6 11.92 1.52 14.81
C ARG A 6 12.17 0.47 15.90
N PRO A 7 12.59 0.84 17.12
CA PRO A 7 12.73 -0.12 18.21
C PRO A 7 11.33 -0.59 18.67
N LEU A 8 11.18 -1.89 18.89
CA LEU A 8 9.99 -2.54 19.44
C LEU A 8 10.16 -2.84 20.94
N GLY A 9 11.40 -2.98 21.40
CA GLY A 9 11.72 -3.25 22.80
C GLY A 9 13.12 -2.73 23.20
N PRO A 10 13.40 -2.66 24.50
CA PRO A 10 14.70 -2.24 25.02
C PRO A 10 15.81 -3.21 24.59
N GLY A 11 17.00 -2.68 24.29
CA GLY A 11 18.17 -3.48 23.92
C GLY A 11 18.18 -4.00 22.47
N GLN A 12 17.17 -3.67 21.66
CA GLN A 12 17.11 -4.07 20.26
C GLN A 12 18.18 -3.35 19.43
N VAL A 13 19.00 -4.12 18.70
CA VAL A 13 20.11 -3.59 17.86
C VAL A 13 19.80 -3.58 16.36
N ARG A 14 18.71 -4.25 15.94
CA ARG A 14 18.29 -4.34 14.52
C ARG A 14 16.79 -4.16 14.40
N GLY A 15 16.35 -3.46 13.37
CA GLY A 15 14.94 -3.31 13.03
C GLY A 15 14.31 -4.61 12.54
N VAL A 16 13.00 -4.73 12.75
CA VAL A 16 12.15 -5.72 12.07
C VAL A 16 11.46 -5.01 10.91
N SER A 17 11.38 -5.67 9.75
CA SER A 17 10.66 -5.13 8.59
C SER A 17 9.19 -4.90 8.93
N GLN A 18 8.61 -3.79 8.47
CA GLN A 18 7.18 -3.52 8.64
C GLN A 18 6.30 -4.50 7.84
N LEU A 19 6.87 -5.18 6.83
CA LEU A 19 6.18 -6.21 6.05
C LEU A 19 6.19 -7.59 6.72
N ALA A 20 6.98 -7.78 7.78
CA ALA A 20 7.12 -9.08 8.44
C ALA A 20 5.77 -9.72 8.88
N PRO A 21 4.79 -8.97 9.42
CA PRO A 21 3.53 -9.54 9.87
C PRO A 21 2.64 -10.10 8.75
N VAL A 22 2.84 -9.67 7.51
CA VAL A 22 1.97 -10.01 6.37
C VAL A 22 2.66 -10.86 5.31
N LEU A 23 3.90 -11.29 5.56
CA LEU A 23 4.72 -11.97 4.56
C LEU A 23 4.05 -13.26 4.03
N SER A 24 3.52 -14.09 4.94
CA SER A 24 2.82 -15.33 4.55
C SER A 24 1.54 -15.03 3.76
N THR A 25 0.73 -14.07 4.23
CA THR A 25 -0.51 -13.67 3.56
C THR A 25 -0.25 -13.08 2.17
N LEU A 26 0.85 -12.34 2.00
CA LEU A 26 1.27 -11.84 0.68
C LEU A 26 1.63 -12.99 -0.27
N SER A 27 2.36 -14.00 0.22
CA SER A 27 2.70 -15.18 -0.57
C SER A 27 1.46 -15.98 -0.96
N GLU A 28 0.50 -16.14 -0.05
CA GLU A 28 -0.76 -16.81 -0.32
C GLU A 28 -1.61 -16.03 -1.33
N TYR A 29 -1.62 -14.70 -1.23
CA TYR A 29 -2.34 -13.84 -2.17
C TYR A 29 -1.80 -13.96 -3.59
N ASP A 30 -0.47 -13.98 -3.74
CA ASP A 30 0.21 -14.14 -5.03
C ASP A 30 -0.16 -15.50 -5.67
N GLN A 31 0.00 -16.59 -4.91
CA GLN A 31 -0.36 -17.94 -5.36
C GLN A 31 -1.84 -18.08 -5.71
N ALA A 32 -2.73 -17.49 -4.89
CA ALA A 32 -4.17 -17.52 -5.15
C ALA A 32 -4.52 -16.74 -6.42
N SER A 33 -3.93 -15.56 -6.62
CA SER A 33 -4.15 -14.74 -7.82
C SER A 33 -3.68 -15.48 -9.09
N ASP A 34 -2.50 -16.10 -9.04
CA ASP A 34 -1.97 -16.88 -10.15
C ASP A 34 -2.82 -18.12 -10.45
N ALA A 35 -3.21 -18.88 -9.43
CA ALA A 35 -4.06 -20.04 -9.58
C ALA A 35 -5.43 -19.68 -10.17
N LEU A 36 -6.02 -18.55 -9.75
CA LEU A 36 -7.26 -18.04 -10.31
C LEU A 36 -7.10 -17.63 -11.78
N LEU A 37 -5.99 -16.97 -12.13
CA LEU A 37 -5.71 -16.63 -13.52
C LEU A 37 -5.54 -17.86 -14.41
N VAL A 38 -4.83 -18.89 -13.92
CA VAL A 38 -4.70 -20.18 -14.61
C VAL A 38 -6.06 -20.86 -14.73
N GLY A 39 -6.86 -20.87 -13.67
CA GLY A 39 -8.22 -21.41 -13.69
C GLY A 39 -9.11 -20.72 -14.73
N LEU A 40 -9.02 -19.38 -14.84
CA LEU A 40 -9.75 -18.62 -15.86
C LEU A 40 -9.27 -18.94 -17.28
N LYS A 41 -7.96 -19.12 -17.49
CA LYS A 41 -7.41 -19.57 -18.78
C LYS A 41 -7.92 -20.96 -19.16
N VAL A 42 -7.91 -21.90 -18.22
CA VAL A 42 -8.43 -23.26 -18.42
C VAL A 42 -9.95 -23.24 -18.61
N ALA A 43 -10.70 -22.35 -17.97
CA ALA A 43 -12.13 -22.21 -18.21
C ALA A 43 -12.44 -21.62 -19.59
N ALA A 44 -11.60 -20.70 -20.07
CA ALA A 44 -11.73 -20.12 -21.41
C ALA A 44 -11.41 -21.14 -22.50
N MET A 45 -10.47 -22.05 -22.25
CA MET A 45 -10.33 -23.29 -23.02
C MET A 45 -11.56 -24.14 -22.72
N HIS A 46 -12.54 -24.25 -23.63
CA HIS A 46 -13.67 -25.15 -23.43
C HIS A 46 -13.18 -26.60 -23.42
N ALA A 47 -12.66 -27.05 -22.27
CA ALA A 47 -12.03 -28.34 -22.11
C ALA A 47 -13.12 -29.41 -22.07
N GLY A 48 -13.27 -30.09 -23.20
CA GLY A 48 -14.16 -31.21 -23.37
C GLY A 48 -13.42 -32.52 -23.10
N PHE A 49 -13.94 -33.35 -22.21
CA PHE A 49 -13.48 -34.74 -22.07
C PHE A 49 -14.26 -35.63 -23.02
N ILE A 50 -13.54 -36.38 -23.86
CA ILE A 50 -14.13 -37.41 -24.71
C ILE A 50 -14.40 -38.65 -23.83
N VAL A 51 -15.66 -39.01 -23.69
CA VAL A 51 -16.08 -40.22 -22.98
C VAL A 51 -16.63 -41.20 -24.01
N ASP A 52 -16.01 -42.38 -24.14
CA ASP A 52 -16.58 -43.49 -24.90
C ASP A 52 -17.72 -44.11 -24.07
N ALA A 53 -18.96 -43.86 -24.49
CA ALA A 53 -20.15 -44.34 -23.79
C ALA A 53 -20.38 -45.86 -23.97
N ASN A 54 -19.79 -46.47 -25.00
CA ASN A 54 -20.03 -47.88 -25.34
C ASN A 54 -18.88 -48.82 -24.93
N GLY A 55 -17.74 -48.28 -24.49
CA GLY A 55 -16.57 -49.06 -24.09
C GLY A 55 -15.98 -49.91 -25.23
N THR A 56 -16.24 -49.52 -26.48
CA THR A 56 -15.80 -50.21 -27.70
C THR A 56 -14.53 -49.63 -28.30
N GLY A 57 -14.07 -48.48 -27.80
CA GLY A 57 -12.79 -47.88 -28.14
C GLY A 57 -11.64 -48.72 -27.59
N GLY A 58 -10.74 -49.16 -28.48
CA GLY A 58 -9.48 -49.77 -28.08
C GLY A 58 -8.77 -48.88 -27.06
N GLY A 59 -8.24 -49.49 -26.00
CA GLY A 59 -7.69 -48.77 -24.87
C GLY A 59 -6.73 -47.66 -25.29
N VAL A 60 -6.88 -46.47 -24.69
CA VAL A 60 -6.06 -45.27 -24.90
C VAL A 60 -4.54 -45.49 -24.63
N TYR A 61 -4.16 -46.70 -24.22
CA TYR A 61 -2.78 -47.14 -23.95
C TYR A 61 -2.20 -48.11 -24.98
N ASP A 62 -2.87 -48.39 -26.10
CA ASP A 62 -2.24 -49.13 -27.20
C ASP A 62 -1.42 -48.15 -28.03
N GLY A 63 -0.11 -48.09 -27.76
CA GLY A 63 0.85 -47.11 -28.29
C GLY A 63 1.13 -47.19 -29.79
N HIS A 64 0.09 -47.20 -30.62
CA HIS A 64 0.19 -47.06 -32.06
C HIS A 64 -0.01 -45.59 -32.43
N PRO A 65 1.04 -44.91 -32.93
CA PRO A 65 0.91 -43.56 -33.43
C PRO A 65 0.15 -43.63 -34.75
N THR A 66 -1.17 -43.49 -34.68
CA THR A 66 -1.96 -43.19 -35.88
C THR A 66 -1.61 -41.75 -36.26
N GLU A 67 -1.19 -41.49 -37.50
CA GLU A 67 -1.09 -40.10 -38.00
C GLU A 67 -2.46 -39.43 -37.86
N GLY A 68 -2.56 -38.39 -37.02
CA GLY A 68 -3.82 -37.76 -36.61
C GLY A 68 -4.45 -38.31 -35.32
N GLY A 69 -3.69 -39.10 -34.55
CA GLY A 69 -4.10 -39.65 -33.26
C GLY A 69 -4.29 -38.58 -32.19
N ILE A 70 -5.39 -38.72 -31.45
CA ILE A 70 -5.85 -37.90 -30.32
C ILE A 70 -4.78 -37.53 -29.26
N THR A 71 -3.66 -38.24 -29.20
CA THR A 71 -2.57 -38.02 -28.25
C THR A 71 -1.72 -36.78 -28.52
N GLU A 72 -1.77 -36.20 -29.72
CA GLU A 72 -1.07 -34.95 -30.08
C GLU A 72 -1.93 -33.68 -29.95
N VAL A 73 -3.19 -33.80 -29.51
CA VAL A 73 -4.15 -32.70 -29.61
C VAL A 73 -4.03 -31.75 -28.42
N GLY A 74 -3.47 -30.57 -28.68
CA GLY A 74 -3.48 -29.44 -27.74
C GLY A 74 -4.90 -28.89 -27.52
N LEU A 75 -5.20 -28.49 -26.29
CA LEU A 75 -6.42 -27.76 -25.94
C LEU A 75 -6.22 -26.28 -26.23
N GLU A 76 -6.87 -25.78 -27.29
CA GLU A 76 -6.87 -24.35 -27.64
C GLU A 76 -8.26 -23.73 -27.40
N PRO A 77 -8.33 -22.48 -26.89
CA PRO A 77 -9.61 -21.79 -26.73
C PRO A 77 -10.39 -21.67 -28.05
N GLY A 78 -11.63 -22.16 -28.07
CA GLY A 78 -12.52 -22.05 -29.24
C GLY A 78 -12.32 -23.08 -30.35
N ALA A 79 -11.45 -24.08 -30.16
CA ALA A 79 -11.32 -25.20 -31.09
C ALA A 79 -12.56 -26.11 -31.04
N MET A 80 -13.08 -26.50 -32.21
CA MET A 80 -14.14 -27.49 -32.34
C MET A 80 -13.59 -28.78 -32.95
N TYR A 81 -13.76 -29.89 -32.24
CA TYR A 81 -13.29 -31.21 -32.68
C TYR A 81 -14.46 -32.08 -33.15
N ARG A 82 -14.22 -32.88 -34.20
CA ARG A 82 -15.18 -33.89 -34.67
C ARG A 82 -14.99 -35.17 -33.85
N LEU A 83 -16.07 -35.63 -33.24
CA LEU A 83 -16.09 -36.84 -32.43
C LEU A 83 -16.36 -38.10 -33.25
N GLY A 84 -15.81 -39.22 -32.80
CA GLY A 84 -16.11 -40.56 -33.28
C GLY A 84 -17.51 -41.04 -32.88
N LEU A 85 -17.92 -42.19 -33.42
CA LEU A 85 -19.24 -42.76 -33.15
C LEU A 85 -19.31 -43.29 -31.70
N GLY A 86 -20.19 -42.72 -30.87
CA GLY A 86 -20.34 -43.12 -29.45
C GLY A 86 -19.51 -42.32 -28.46
N GLU A 87 -18.76 -41.32 -28.94
CA GLU A 87 -18.01 -40.36 -28.12
C GLU A 87 -18.89 -39.18 -27.72
N ASP A 88 -18.89 -38.83 -26.44
CA ASP A 88 -19.57 -37.66 -25.89
C ASP A 88 -18.56 -36.67 -25.29
N VAL A 89 -18.87 -35.37 -25.35
CA VAL A 89 -18.03 -34.31 -24.76
C VAL A 89 -18.68 -33.78 -23.50
N ARG A 90 -18.00 -33.99 -22.37
CA ARG A 90 -18.36 -33.34 -21.10
C ARG A 90 -17.46 -32.15 -20.85
N PHE A 91 -18.06 -30.96 -20.77
CA PHE A 91 -17.36 -29.76 -20.35
C PHE A 91 -17.28 -29.70 -18.83
N ASN A 92 -16.09 -29.39 -18.31
CA ASN A 92 -15.97 -28.95 -16.93
C ASN A 92 -16.24 -27.44 -16.87
N THR A 93 -17.30 -27.03 -16.16
CA THR A 93 -17.53 -25.63 -15.83
C THR A 93 -16.98 -25.36 -14.43
N PRO A 94 -15.80 -24.73 -14.28
CA PRO A 94 -15.28 -24.39 -12.98
C PRO A 94 -16.14 -23.28 -12.33
N ASP A 95 -17.11 -23.68 -11.51
CA ASP A 95 -18.00 -22.76 -10.77
C ASP A 95 -17.24 -21.94 -9.70
N GLN A 96 -16.04 -22.38 -9.32
CA GLN A 96 -15.21 -21.78 -8.26
C GLN A 96 -14.68 -20.37 -8.58
N ALA A 97 -14.80 -19.90 -9.83
CA ALA A 97 -14.35 -18.56 -10.20
C ALA A 97 -15.29 -17.44 -9.69
N LYS A 98 -16.55 -17.73 -9.36
CA LYS A 98 -17.55 -16.69 -9.03
C LYS A 98 -17.22 -15.91 -7.75
N ASP A 99 -16.71 -16.57 -6.71
CA ASP A 99 -16.40 -15.94 -5.42
C ASP A 99 -14.93 -15.49 -5.29
N SER A 100 -14.12 -15.71 -6.32
CA SER A 100 -12.69 -15.42 -6.33
C SER A 100 -12.36 -13.95 -6.03
N ALA A 101 -13.13 -13.02 -6.59
CA ALA A 101 -12.93 -11.58 -6.38
C ALA A 101 -13.17 -11.16 -4.92
N ALA A 102 -14.17 -11.77 -4.26
CA ALA A 102 -14.48 -11.52 -2.85
C ALA A 102 -13.39 -12.07 -1.94
N LEU A 103 -12.84 -13.26 -2.26
CA LEU A 103 -11.71 -13.84 -1.55
C LEU A 103 -10.47 -12.93 -1.65
N LEU A 104 -10.09 -12.52 -2.86
CA LEU A 104 -8.93 -11.64 -3.07
C LEU A 104 -9.12 -10.28 -2.37
N LYS A 105 -10.33 -9.72 -2.36
CA LYS A 105 -10.65 -8.50 -1.59
C LYS A 105 -10.46 -8.71 -0.09
N THR A 106 -10.91 -9.85 0.44
CA THR A 106 -10.73 -10.20 1.86
C THR A 106 -9.26 -10.37 2.22
N MET A 107 -8.46 -11.01 1.37
CA MET A 107 -7.02 -11.15 1.58
C MET A 107 -6.30 -9.80 1.56
N ARG A 108 -6.66 -8.88 0.65
CA ARG A 108 -6.14 -7.50 0.67
C ARG A 108 -6.50 -6.76 1.97
N GLN A 109 -7.71 -6.97 2.49
CA GLN A 109 -8.12 -6.40 3.78
C GLN A 109 -7.29 -6.96 4.95
N GLN A 110 -6.98 -8.25 4.95
CA GLN A 110 -6.09 -8.87 5.95
C GLN A 110 -4.67 -8.29 5.88
N ILE A 111 -4.13 -8.12 4.65
CA ILE A 111 -2.81 -7.49 4.44
C ILE A 111 -2.83 -6.04 4.95
N ALA A 112 -3.85 -5.26 4.58
CA ALA A 112 -4.01 -3.88 5.04
C ALA A 112 -4.06 -3.79 6.57
N ALA A 113 -4.84 -4.68 7.21
CA ALA A 113 -4.93 -4.76 8.66
C ALA A 113 -3.59 -5.12 9.32
N GLY A 114 -2.85 -6.10 8.78
CA GLY A 114 -1.54 -6.50 9.29
C GLY A 114 -0.46 -5.42 9.14
N LEU A 115 -0.53 -4.61 8.08
CA LEU A 115 0.33 -3.42 7.91
C LEU A 115 -0.14 -2.23 8.76
N GLY A 116 -1.39 -2.25 9.23
CA GLY A 116 -2.07 -1.12 9.84
C GLY A 116 -2.13 0.08 8.91
N VAL A 117 -2.51 -0.18 7.65
CA VAL A 117 -2.76 0.80 6.59
C VAL A 117 -4.25 0.68 6.20
N PRO A 118 -4.98 1.79 6.01
CA PRO A 118 -6.34 1.73 5.49
C PRO A 118 -6.40 1.00 4.13
N THR A 119 -7.34 0.07 3.95
CA THR A 119 -7.42 -0.77 2.74
C THR A 119 -7.45 0.04 1.45
N HIS A 120 -8.21 1.13 1.41
CA HIS A 120 -8.30 2.01 0.25
C HIS A 120 -6.97 2.70 -0.14
N LEU A 121 -6.01 2.81 0.79
CA LEU A 121 -4.65 3.28 0.45
C LEU A 121 -3.77 2.16 -0.13
N LEU A 122 -4.14 0.90 0.09
CA LEU A 122 -3.42 -0.27 -0.42
C LEU A 122 -3.86 -0.60 -1.85
N ASP A 123 -5.17 -0.66 -2.10
CA ASP A 123 -5.72 -1.10 -3.40
C ASP A 123 -6.33 0.03 -4.25
N GLY A 124 -6.51 1.23 -3.68
CA GLY A 124 -7.11 2.36 -4.38
C GLY A 124 -8.62 2.24 -4.59
N ASP A 125 -9.28 1.22 -4.04
CA ASP A 125 -10.72 1.02 -4.20
C ASP A 125 -11.50 1.93 -3.24
N LEU A 126 -12.29 2.84 -3.82
CA LEU A 126 -13.16 3.77 -3.10
C LEU A 126 -14.65 3.48 -3.30
N SER A 127 -15.00 2.35 -3.94
CA SER A 127 -16.38 2.04 -4.32
C SER A 127 -17.35 1.98 -3.14
N ASP A 128 -16.89 1.46 -2.00
CA ASP A 128 -17.70 1.32 -0.76
C ASP A 128 -17.45 2.44 0.26
N ALA A 129 -16.68 3.47 -0.09
CA ALA A 129 -16.19 4.47 0.86
C ALA A 129 -17.03 5.75 0.86
N ASN A 130 -17.49 6.17 2.05
CA ASN A 130 -18.08 7.48 2.26
C ASN A 130 -17.11 8.45 2.94
N TYR A 131 -17.37 9.76 2.86
CA TYR A 131 -16.52 10.80 3.43
C TYR A 131 -16.12 10.55 4.89
N SER A 132 -17.09 10.17 5.73
CA SER A 132 -16.87 9.93 7.17
C SER A 132 -15.98 8.71 7.40
N SER A 133 -16.17 7.64 6.62
CA SER A 133 -15.37 6.41 6.71
C SER A 133 -13.92 6.62 6.25
N LEU A 134 -13.70 7.39 5.19
CA LEU A 134 -12.35 7.75 4.72
C LEU A 134 -11.62 8.58 5.77
N ARG A 135 -12.29 9.58 6.34
CA ARG A 135 -11.71 10.39 7.41
C ARG A 135 -11.40 9.57 8.65
N ALA A 136 -12.32 8.70 9.07
CA ALA A 136 -12.14 7.82 10.24
C ALA A 136 -10.95 6.87 10.06
N GLY A 137 -10.70 6.37 8.84
CA GLY A 137 -9.54 5.54 8.54
C GLY A 137 -8.22 6.33 8.44
N LEU A 138 -8.24 7.53 7.85
CA LEU A 138 -7.03 8.32 7.61
C LEU A 138 -6.45 8.96 8.88
N LEU A 139 -7.28 9.38 9.84
CA LEU A 139 -6.81 10.02 11.08
C LEU A 139 -5.84 9.14 11.89
N PRO A 140 -6.18 7.90 12.28
CA PRO A 140 -5.26 7.04 13.02
C PRO A 140 -4.03 6.65 12.20
N PHE A 141 -4.17 6.50 10.89
CA PHE A 141 -3.04 6.24 10.00
C PHE A 141 -2.04 7.40 9.99
N ARG A 142 -2.52 8.65 9.86
CA ARG A 142 -1.69 9.86 9.93
C ARG A 142 -0.99 9.98 11.27
N ALA A 143 -1.71 9.75 12.38
CA ALA A 143 -1.10 9.74 13.71
C ALA A 143 0.03 8.69 13.84
N LYS A 144 -0.12 7.50 13.24
CA LYS A 144 0.92 6.47 13.19
C LYS A 144 2.14 6.92 12.37
N VAL A 145 1.93 7.61 11.25
CA VAL A 145 3.01 8.19 10.43
C VAL A 145 3.74 9.26 11.23
N GLU A 146 3.03 10.19 11.87
CA GLU A 146 3.63 11.22 12.74
C GLU A 146 4.43 10.61 13.88
N GLN A 147 3.91 9.57 14.53
CA GLN A 147 4.65 8.83 15.56
C GLN A 147 5.98 8.29 15.00
N PHE A 148 5.98 7.70 13.81
CA PHE A 148 7.21 7.23 13.18
C PHE A 148 8.19 8.38 12.88
N VAL A 149 7.69 9.50 12.35
CA VAL A 149 8.50 10.69 12.08
C VAL A 149 9.17 11.18 13.37
N TYR A 150 8.39 11.46 14.42
CA TYR A 150 8.92 12.09 15.63
C TYR A 150 9.66 11.13 16.58
N HIS A 151 9.34 9.84 16.58
CA HIS A 151 9.97 8.87 17.50
C HIS A 151 11.09 8.06 16.84
N THR A 152 11.20 8.08 15.51
CA THR A 152 12.24 7.33 14.78
C THR A 152 13.04 8.25 13.86
N LEU A 153 12.39 8.88 12.88
CA LEU A 153 13.10 9.63 11.84
C LEU A 153 13.81 10.88 12.38
N VAL A 154 13.14 11.69 13.19
CA VAL A 154 13.69 12.90 13.79
C VAL A 154 14.91 12.58 14.67
N PRO A 155 14.79 11.77 15.75
CA PRO A 155 15.91 11.57 16.68
C PRO A 155 17.07 10.75 16.10
N GLN A 156 16.80 9.81 15.18
CA GLN A 156 17.84 8.91 14.65
C GLN A 156 18.49 9.42 13.36
N PHE A 157 17.78 10.21 12.56
CA PHE A 157 18.27 10.66 11.25
C PHE A 157 18.37 12.17 11.15
N LEU A 158 17.29 12.89 11.38
CA LEU A 158 17.25 14.34 11.12
C LEU A 158 18.10 15.12 12.14
N ASP A 159 17.93 14.87 13.44
CA ASP A 159 18.69 15.55 14.50
C ASP A 159 20.20 15.30 14.39
N PRO A 160 20.70 14.05 14.26
CA PRO A 160 22.14 13.80 14.16
C PRO A 160 22.74 14.40 12.89
N THR A 161 22.01 14.36 11.77
CA THR A 161 22.47 14.94 10.50
C THR A 161 22.55 16.46 10.60
N PHE A 162 21.51 17.10 11.13
CA PHE A 162 21.48 18.55 11.31
C PHE A 162 22.58 19.02 12.26
N ARG A 163 22.73 18.38 13.42
CA ARG A 163 23.81 18.69 14.38
C ARG A 163 25.18 18.57 13.75
N ARG A 164 25.39 17.52 12.94
CA ARG A 164 26.66 17.31 12.25
C ARG A 164 26.92 18.42 11.23
N PHE A 165 25.93 18.74 10.42
CA PHE A 165 26.02 19.83 9.44
C PHE A 165 26.36 21.17 10.12
N VAL A 166 25.61 21.57 11.15
CA VAL A 166 25.86 22.82 11.88
C VAL A 166 27.25 22.85 12.53
N THR A 167 27.68 21.72 13.09
CA THR A 167 29.02 21.60 13.69
C THR A 167 30.12 21.75 12.63
N ASP A 168 29.98 21.09 11.48
CA ASP A 168 30.97 21.15 10.40
C ASP A 168 31.05 22.57 9.80
N GLU A 169 29.90 23.24 9.60
CA GLU A 169 29.85 24.63 9.12
C GLU A 169 30.43 25.65 10.13
N TYR A 170 30.22 25.40 11.42
CA TYR A 170 30.82 26.20 12.50
C TYR A 170 32.34 26.04 12.54
N LEU A 171 32.84 24.80 12.50
CA LEU A 171 34.29 24.51 12.48
C LEU A 171 34.98 25.03 11.21
N ALA A 172 34.26 25.09 10.09
CA ALA A 172 34.76 25.67 8.86
C ALA A 172 34.74 27.22 8.84
N GLY A 173 34.24 27.87 9.90
CA GLY A 173 34.15 29.32 10.00
C GLY A 173 33.11 29.97 9.09
N ARG A 174 32.17 29.19 8.53
CA ARG A 174 31.10 29.70 7.65
C ARG A 174 29.85 30.16 8.41
N LEU A 175 29.71 29.75 9.67
CA LEU A 175 28.64 30.19 10.56
C LEU A 175 29.16 31.20 11.58
N ASN A 176 28.65 32.43 11.52
CA ASN A 176 28.92 33.45 12.52
C ASN A 176 27.96 33.31 13.71
N ILE A 177 28.24 32.33 14.59
CA ILE A 177 27.39 31.99 15.73
C ILE A 177 28.19 32.14 17.02
N THR A 178 27.73 33.00 17.93
CA THR A 178 28.40 33.25 19.22
C THR A 178 28.23 32.09 20.21
N ASN A 179 27.10 31.38 20.16
CA ASN A 179 26.81 30.22 21.01
C ASN A 179 26.28 29.05 20.18
N LEU A 180 27.08 27.98 20.08
CA LEU A 180 26.75 26.81 19.26
C LEU A 180 25.59 25.98 19.84
N ALA A 181 25.44 25.91 21.16
CA ALA A 181 24.44 25.05 21.81
C ALA A 181 22.99 25.26 21.31
N PRO A 182 22.45 26.50 21.25
CA PRO A 182 21.12 26.74 20.70
C PRO A 182 21.05 26.55 19.17
N ALA A 183 22.16 26.64 18.45
CA ALA A 183 22.18 26.43 17.00
C ALA A 183 22.11 24.94 16.61
N LEU A 184 22.36 24.02 17.55
CA LEU A 184 22.28 22.58 17.34
C LEU A 184 20.86 22.00 17.46
N THR A 185 19.86 22.85 17.75
CA THR A 185 18.46 22.46 17.84
C THR A 185 17.68 22.96 16.64
N ALA A 186 16.94 22.06 15.99
CA ALA A 186 16.02 22.38 14.91
C ALA A 186 14.59 22.00 15.31
N GLU A 187 13.62 22.81 14.87
CA GLU A 187 12.21 22.45 14.90
C GLU A 187 11.85 21.82 13.55
N TRP A 188 11.38 20.57 13.57
CA TRP A 188 10.97 19.85 12.37
C TRP A 188 9.48 20.04 12.14
N LEU A 189 9.14 20.74 11.06
CA LEU A 189 7.76 21.03 10.67
C LEU A 189 7.41 20.18 9.44
N PRO A 190 6.88 18.95 9.60
CA PRO A 190 6.40 18.17 8.48
C PRO A 190 5.21 18.88 7.82
N PRO A 191 5.02 18.70 6.50
CA PRO A 191 3.91 19.32 5.80
C PRO A 191 2.58 18.83 6.36
N ARG A 192 1.62 19.75 6.51
CA ARG A 192 0.28 19.41 6.98
C ARG A 192 -0.39 18.43 6.03
N HIS A 193 -1.06 17.43 6.61
CA HIS A 193 -1.91 16.54 5.84
C HIS A 193 -3.08 17.30 5.21
N ALA A 194 -3.22 17.16 3.89
CA ALA A 194 -4.37 17.71 3.18
C ALA A 194 -5.67 17.17 3.77
N GLN A 195 -6.58 18.08 4.10
CA GLN A 195 -7.93 17.71 4.54
C GLN A 195 -8.84 17.60 3.33
N VAL A 196 -9.81 16.70 3.43
CA VAL A 196 -10.80 16.50 2.37
C VAL A 196 -11.70 17.74 2.22
N ASP A 197 -11.96 18.46 3.33
CA ASP A 197 -12.69 19.73 3.34
C ASP A 197 -11.82 20.80 4.03
N PRO A 198 -11.02 21.57 3.25
CA PRO A 198 -10.14 22.61 3.79
C PRO A 198 -10.91 23.74 4.49
N GLN A 199 -12.13 24.05 4.03
CA GLN A 199 -12.93 25.15 4.57
C GLN A 199 -13.35 24.86 6.02
N LYS A 200 -13.83 23.65 6.30
CA LYS A 200 -14.19 23.26 7.67
C LYS A 200 -13.00 23.29 8.62
N ASP A 201 -11.82 22.91 8.15
CA ASP A 201 -10.62 22.92 9.00
C ASP A 201 -10.13 24.34 9.28
N MET A 202 -10.20 25.24 8.30
CA MET A 202 -9.89 26.66 8.50
C MET A 202 -10.90 27.35 9.43
N ALA A 203 -12.19 27.06 9.30
CA ALA A 203 -13.20 27.56 10.22
C ALA A 203 -12.98 27.07 11.66
N ALA A 204 -12.58 25.80 11.84
CA ALA A 204 -12.21 25.26 13.14
C ALA A 204 -10.97 25.95 13.73
N ALA A 205 -9.95 26.22 12.91
CA ALA A 205 -8.74 26.93 13.32
C ALA A 205 -9.04 28.39 13.72
N GLU A 206 -9.89 29.10 12.97
CA GLU A 206 -10.35 30.45 13.34
C GLU A 206 -11.09 30.42 14.69
N ALA A 207 -12.02 29.48 14.88
CA ALA A 207 -12.75 29.33 16.13
C ALA A 207 -11.81 29.06 17.32
N ALA A 208 -10.81 28.18 17.15
CA ALA A 208 -9.83 27.88 18.19
C ALA A 208 -8.98 29.11 18.56
N LEU A 209 -8.59 29.93 17.57
CA LEU A 209 -7.87 31.18 17.81
C LEU A 209 -8.74 32.19 18.57
N ARG A 210 -10.02 32.34 18.18
CA ARG A 210 -10.97 33.26 18.84
C ARG A 210 -11.28 32.85 20.27
N LEU A 211 -11.32 31.54 20.56
CA LEU A 211 -11.52 31.00 21.90
C LEU A 211 -10.24 31.01 22.76
N GLY A 212 -9.09 31.42 22.20
CA GLY A 212 -7.81 31.39 22.92
C GLY A 212 -7.28 29.99 23.21
N LEU A 213 -7.78 28.96 22.50
CA LEU A 213 -7.37 27.57 22.67
C LEU A 213 -6.08 27.24 21.92
N THR A 214 -5.67 28.10 20.98
CA THR A 214 -4.41 27.98 20.25
C THR A 214 -3.83 29.36 19.97
N SER A 215 -2.51 29.44 19.77
CA SER A 215 -1.83 30.65 19.33
C SER A 215 -1.66 30.66 17.80
N ARG A 216 -1.51 31.85 17.21
CA ARG A 216 -1.21 31.98 15.77
C ARG A 216 0.07 31.23 15.39
N ARG A 217 1.09 31.26 16.26
CA ARG A 217 2.35 30.53 16.04
C ARG A 217 2.09 29.02 15.92
N GLN A 218 1.31 28.47 16.84
CA GLN A 218 0.94 27.05 16.81
C GLN A 218 0.06 26.71 15.61
N ALA A 219 -0.93 27.55 15.26
CA ALA A 219 -1.81 27.31 14.13
C ALA A 219 -1.05 27.28 12.79
N VAL A 220 -0.10 28.22 12.59
CA VAL A 220 0.75 28.27 11.39
C VAL A 220 1.79 27.14 11.40
N GLY A 221 2.37 26.82 12.56
CA GLY A 221 3.26 25.66 12.72
C GLY A 221 2.55 24.33 12.39
N GLN A 222 1.30 24.16 12.81
CA GLN A 222 0.45 23.03 12.44
C GLN A 222 0.16 22.94 10.94
N MET A 223 0.29 24.06 10.21
CA MET A 223 0.20 24.08 8.76
C MET A 223 1.51 23.71 8.07
N GLY A 224 2.60 23.54 8.81
CA GLY A 224 3.94 23.26 8.30
C GLY A 224 4.72 24.50 7.86
N TRP A 225 4.28 25.70 8.25
CA TRP A 225 4.91 26.96 7.85
C TRP A 225 5.71 27.59 8.99
N ASN A 226 6.82 28.24 8.66
CA ASN A 226 7.54 29.09 9.59
C ASN A 226 6.81 30.44 9.73
N VAL A 227 6.46 30.79 10.97
CA VAL A 227 5.68 32.01 11.26
C VAL A 227 6.43 33.29 10.92
N ALA A 228 7.75 33.32 11.16
CA ALA A 228 8.56 34.50 10.87
C ALA A 228 8.67 34.77 9.37
N GLU A 229 8.81 33.70 8.57
CA GLU A 229 8.81 33.79 7.10
C GLU A 229 7.44 34.25 6.57
N LEU A 230 6.35 33.64 7.07
CA LEU A 230 4.99 34.03 6.71
C LEU A 230 4.71 35.51 7.03
N ASP A 231 5.20 36.00 8.16
CA ASP A 231 5.02 37.40 8.56
C ASP A 231 5.89 38.36 7.76
N ALA A 232 7.05 37.92 7.27
CA ALA A 232 7.85 38.69 6.31
C ALA A 232 7.12 38.78 4.96
N GLU A 233 6.57 37.68 4.46
CA GLU A 233 5.83 37.65 3.20
C GLU A 233 4.58 38.55 3.26
N ASN A 234 3.77 38.41 4.31
CA ASN A 234 2.56 39.24 4.48
C ASN A 234 2.86 40.74 4.58
N ARG A 235 4.01 41.13 5.15
CA ARG A 235 4.45 42.54 5.17
C ARG A 235 4.94 43.03 3.81
N SER A 236 5.51 42.14 3.00
CA SER A 236 6.02 42.45 1.66
C SER A 236 4.93 42.50 0.59
N ARG A 237 3.76 41.89 0.84
CA ARG A 237 2.63 41.95 -0.08
C ARG A 237 2.08 43.38 -0.13
N PRO A 238 2.00 44.02 -1.32
CA PRO A 238 1.24 45.25 -1.45
C PRO A 238 -0.21 44.97 -1.05
N CYS A 239 -0.77 45.85 -0.21
CA CYS A 239 -2.18 45.76 0.17
C CYS A 239 -3.03 45.76 -1.10
N PRO A 240 -4.03 44.86 -1.22
CA PRO A 240 -4.99 44.93 -2.31
C PRO A 240 -5.76 46.25 -2.31
#